data_AF-A0A7C1E9B8-F1
#
_entry.id   AF-A0A7C1E9B8-F1
#
_cell.length_a   1.000
_cell.length_b   1.000
_cell.length_c   1.000
_cell.angle_alpha   90.00
_cell.angle_beta   90.00
_cell.angle_gamma   90.00
#
_symmetry.space_group_name_H-M   'P 1'
#
loop_
_entity.id
_entity.type
_entity.pdbx_description
1 polymer ?
#
loop_
_entity_poly.entity_id
_entity_poly.type
_entity_poly.pdbx_seq_one_letter_code
_entity_poly.pdbx_strand_id
1 'polypeptide(L)'
;MPYLRSKVLEIQERWLNFVKNPVYRLQAESLRTVSNLLTELMYIEPGQFILEFLQNAEDALMEADKKGYFKVELYKDKVVISNNGKPFDEEDLESLCAIASRKKPALGYKGFIGIGWKSVYKVSNHVEVCSASTCFEFNEEFWKRPEAQEILKNYDLKPEDVLWQLTPILTEPTEALPEDETRFTVYFKNPSLSNEIATVLDELTPSIFLFLDYTNKIMISDYVNNKHKRIEWSVENEEEFDDVKVRIIRVHVLMDGNHPTWSDFLVFKKEFKVPENIRMDSVSVKAKRSDVIKREVAVAFELDPGTNDLKPIEETRFWLMYSFLPLTEVRTGLKFLIQADFIVHPGRRYINVEAKWNQWMMQCIAELLKTAINYLMKKYKKSYLMVFDYEPLGDEIWYKLIEPYIIKTIDEVLNDPVVPCYKGHEVRLSQVVKASGDVYELVKYGLLDEGDLGHIYGVEKHILDSELKLRKADEDKVTKLTLVDLFNENLLRAFMIRSTKKAITLLSKVYELAYRIKINIPPEKRFIVTSPGELKLASNVYI
;
A
#
# COMPACT_ATOMS: atom_id res chain seq x y z
N MET A 1 20.73 13.71 -31.61
CA MET A 1 21.94 12.93 -31.23
C MET A 1 22.30 11.96 -32.35
N PRO A 2 23.21 12.28 -33.29
CA PRO A 2 23.63 11.35 -34.36
C PRO A 2 24.20 10.02 -33.84
N TYR A 3 24.77 10.07 -32.64
CA TYR A 3 25.47 8.97 -31.97
C TYR A 3 24.58 7.77 -31.60
N LEU A 4 23.31 8.00 -31.26
CA LEU A 4 22.41 6.90 -30.86
C LEU A 4 22.01 6.03 -32.07
N ARG A 5 21.79 6.65 -33.23
CA ARG A 5 21.50 5.91 -34.48
C ARG A 5 22.67 5.02 -34.89
N SER A 6 23.91 5.55 -34.82
CA SER A 6 25.09 4.72 -35.06
C SER A 6 25.22 3.59 -34.04
N LYS A 7 24.87 3.84 -32.77
CA LYS A 7 24.94 2.83 -31.72
C LYS A 7 23.95 1.68 -31.93
N VAL A 8 22.74 1.96 -32.40
CA VAL A 8 21.77 0.93 -32.80
C VAL A 8 22.36 -0.01 -33.85
N LEU A 9 22.98 0.56 -34.90
CA LEU A 9 23.61 -0.23 -35.97
C LEU A 9 24.81 -1.03 -35.47
N GLU A 10 25.63 -0.44 -34.60
CA GLU A 10 26.77 -1.12 -33.96
C GLU A 10 26.31 -2.34 -33.14
N ILE A 11 25.25 -2.19 -32.33
CA ILE A 11 24.71 -3.28 -31.51
C ILE A 11 24.08 -4.37 -32.40
N GLN A 12 23.39 -3.99 -33.47
CA GLN A 12 22.85 -4.93 -34.46
C GLN A 12 23.98 -5.78 -35.06
N GLU A 13 25.01 -5.14 -35.61
CA GLU A 13 26.17 -5.81 -36.20
C GLU A 13 26.85 -6.73 -35.18
N ARG A 14 27.01 -6.28 -33.93
CA ARG A 14 27.62 -7.07 -32.87
C ARG A 14 26.86 -8.36 -32.59
N TRP A 15 25.53 -8.32 -32.52
CA TRP A 15 24.72 -9.52 -32.31
C TRP A 15 24.73 -10.46 -33.51
N LEU A 16 24.66 -9.94 -34.74
CA LEU A 16 24.76 -10.75 -35.95
C LEU A 16 26.13 -11.43 -36.05
N ASN A 17 27.22 -10.72 -35.75
CA ASN A 17 28.57 -11.28 -35.69
C ASN A 17 28.74 -12.32 -34.59
N PHE A 18 28.11 -12.11 -33.42
CA PHE A 18 28.12 -13.09 -32.33
C PHE A 18 27.48 -14.41 -32.75
N VAL A 19 26.31 -14.36 -33.40
CA VAL A 19 25.59 -15.55 -33.89
C VAL A 19 26.38 -16.25 -35.01
N LYS A 20 26.95 -15.47 -35.95
CA LYS A 20 27.75 -15.97 -37.06
C LYS A 20 29.01 -16.71 -36.59
N ASN A 21 29.61 -16.27 -35.49
CA ASN A 21 30.91 -16.77 -35.08
C ASN A 21 30.85 -18.27 -34.73
N PRO A 22 31.59 -19.15 -35.45
CA PRO A 22 31.52 -20.59 -35.22
C PRO A 22 31.96 -21.00 -33.82
N VAL A 23 32.80 -20.19 -33.16
CA VAL A 23 33.22 -20.41 -31.76
C VAL A 23 32.07 -20.23 -30.78
N TYR A 24 31.12 -19.34 -31.10
CA TYR A 24 30.00 -18.98 -30.23
C TYR A 24 28.65 -19.57 -30.67
N ARG A 25 28.61 -20.36 -31.75
CA ARG A 25 27.37 -20.88 -32.33
C ARG A 25 26.50 -21.66 -31.34
N LEU A 26 27.12 -22.57 -30.58
CA LEU A 26 26.43 -23.35 -29.54
C LEU A 26 25.91 -22.47 -28.41
N GLN A 27 26.65 -21.43 -28.03
CA GLN A 27 26.24 -20.46 -27.01
C GLN A 27 25.09 -19.60 -27.51
N ALA A 28 25.13 -19.15 -28.77
CA ALA A 28 24.05 -18.41 -29.40
C ALA A 28 22.75 -19.25 -29.49
N GLU A 29 22.87 -20.51 -29.93
CA GLU A 29 21.75 -21.46 -29.94
C GLU A 29 21.19 -21.70 -28.53
N SER A 30 22.07 -21.93 -27.55
CA SER A 30 21.67 -22.13 -26.15
C SER A 30 20.98 -20.89 -25.57
N LEU A 31 21.48 -19.68 -25.86
CA LEU A 31 20.89 -18.42 -25.43
C LEU A 31 19.51 -18.21 -26.06
N ARG A 32 19.36 -18.50 -27.35
CA ARG A 32 18.06 -18.46 -28.05
C ARG A 32 17.06 -19.39 -27.37
N THR A 33 17.45 -20.65 -27.16
CA THR A 33 16.62 -21.67 -26.51
C THR A 33 16.24 -21.24 -25.09
N VAL A 34 17.20 -20.80 -24.28
CA VAL A 34 16.93 -20.33 -22.91
C VAL A 34 16.05 -19.08 -22.90
N SER A 35 16.24 -18.13 -23.83
CA SER A 35 15.39 -16.92 -23.92
C SER A 35 13.94 -17.27 -24.26
N ASN A 36 13.75 -18.19 -25.21
CA ASN A 36 12.42 -18.68 -25.59
C ASN A 36 11.77 -19.44 -24.43
N LEU A 37 12.50 -20.37 -23.80
CA LEU A 37 12.01 -21.09 -22.63
C LEU A 37 11.70 -20.14 -21.47
N LEU A 38 12.53 -19.14 -21.20
CA LEU A 38 12.24 -18.16 -20.16
C LEU A 38 10.97 -17.37 -20.48
N THR A 39 10.78 -16.97 -21.74
CA THR A 39 9.56 -16.26 -22.17
C THR A 39 8.30 -17.13 -21.99
N GLU A 40 8.40 -18.43 -22.29
CA GLU A 40 7.30 -19.40 -22.14
C GLU A 40 7.05 -19.82 -20.68
N LEU A 41 8.11 -20.06 -19.91
CA LEU A 41 8.05 -20.57 -18.53
C LEU A 41 7.87 -19.47 -17.49
N MET A 42 8.06 -18.19 -17.86
CA MET A 42 7.73 -17.06 -17.01
C MET A 42 6.20 -17.01 -16.83
N TYR A 43 5.73 -17.49 -15.66
CA TYR A 43 4.40 -17.22 -15.14
C TYR A 43 4.28 -15.74 -14.75
N ILE A 44 4.20 -14.87 -15.76
CA ILE A 44 3.92 -13.44 -15.63
C ILE A 44 2.51 -13.21 -16.18
N GLU A 45 1.61 -12.61 -15.39
CA GLU A 45 0.31 -12.19 -15.91
C GLU A 45 0.51 -11.20 -17.06
N PRO A 46 -0.19 -11.34 -18.21
CA PRO A 46 0.08 -10.54 -19.39
C PRO A 46 0.07 -9.02 -19.23
N GLY A 47 -0.55 -8.46 -18.18
CA GLY A 47 -0.50 -7.02 -17.88
C GLY A 47 0.64 -6.58 -16.93
N GLN A 48 1.35 -7.48 -16.27
CA GLN A 48 2.37 -7.14 -15.27
C GLN A 48 3.54 -6.34 -15.85
N PHE A 49 3.83 -6.49 -17.16
CA PHE A 49 4.90 -5.71 -17.79
C PHE A 49 4.61 -4.20 -17.77
N ILE A 50 3.34 -3.76 -17.72
CA ILE A 50 2.99 -2.34 -17.57
C ILE A 50 3.66 -1.73 -16.35
N LEU A 51 3.67 -2.49 -15.26
CA LEU A 51 4.27 -2.09 -14.00
C LEU A 51 5.81 -2.02 -14.10
N GLU A 52 6.45 -2.90 -14.87
CA GLU A 52 7.90 -2.79 -15.17
C GLU A 52 8.22 -1.50 -15.94
N PHE A 53 7.34 -1.10 -16.86
CA PHE A 53 7.53 0.13 -17.62
C PHE A 53 7.29 1.36 -16.74
N LEU A 54 6.36 1.29 -15.79
CA LEU A 54 6.19 2.33 -14.77
C LEU A 54 7.46 2.48 -13.92
N GLN A 55 8.13 1.39 -13.54
CA GLN A 55 9.42 1.46 -12.85
C GLN A 55 10.53 2.06 -13.73
N ASN A 56 10.58 1.70 -15.02
CA ASN A 56 11.55 2.31 -15.93
C ASN A 56 11.31 3.81 -16.09
N ALA A 57 10.05 4.25 -16.13
CA ALA A 57 9.70 5.66 -16.13
C ALA A 57 10.12 6.36 -14.82
N GLU A 58 9.89 5.71 -13.68
CA GLU A 58 10.33 6.20 -12.36
C GLU A 58 11.85 6.39 -12.30
N ASP A 59 12.62 5.39 -12.73
CA ASP A 59 14.08 5.45 -12.79
C ASP A 59 14.56 6.55 -13.75
N ALA A 60 13.93 6.67 -14.93
CA ALA A 60 14.29 7.70 -15.91
C ALA A 60 13.97 9.12 -15.40
N LEU A 61 12.89 9.30 -14.64
CA LEU A 61 12.55 10.58 -14.02
C LEU A 61 13.46 10.90 -12.83
N MET A 62 13.90 9.88 -12.08
CA MET A 62 14.93 10.01 -11.04
C MET A 62 16.26 10.47 -11.63
N GLU A 63 16.72 9.86 -12.72
CA GLU A 63 17.96 10.26 -13.40
C GLU A 63 17.87 11.66 -14.02
N ALA A 64 16.67 12.08 -14.43
CA ALA A 64 16.41 13.45 -14.89
C ALA A 64 16.18 14.45 -13.74
N ASP A 65 16.18 13.99 -12.49
CA ASP A 65 15.89 14.76 -11.27
C ASP A 65 14.64 15.64 -11.40
N LYS A 66 13.55 15.08 -11.93
CA LYS A 66 12.29 15.81 -12.12
C LYS A 66 11.05 14.96 -11.88
N LYS A 67 9.97 15.61 -11.47
CA LYS A 67 8.63 15.01 -11.47
C LYS A 67 8.10 14.90 -12.90
N GLY A 68 7.37 13.84 -13.19
CA GLY A 68 6.82 13.65 -14.53
C GLY A 68 5.70 12.63 -14.62
N TYR A 69 5.40 12.24 -15.86
CA TYR A 69 4.26 11.41 -16.18
C TYR A 69 4.64 10.03 -16.70
N PHE A 70 3.72 9.10 -16.50
CA PHE A 70 3.63 7.81 -17.17
C PHE A 70 2.28 7.73 -17.88
N LYS A 71 2.29 7.46 -19.18
CA LYS A 71 1.10 7.41 -20.04
C LYS A 71 0.96 6.03 -20.66
N VAL A 72 -0.25 5.49 -20.66
CA VAL A 72 -0.62 4.23 -21.32
C VAL A 72 -1.81 4.46 -22.24
N GLU A 73 -1.70 4.04 -23.50
CA GLU A 73 -2.78 4.07 -24.48
C GLU A 73 -2.99 2.65 -25.00
N LEU A 74 -4.08 2.02 -24.57
CA LEU A 74 -4.40 0.63 -24.90
C LEU A 74 -5.36 0.58 -26.10
N TYR A 75 -4.93 -0.11 -27.14
CA TYR A 75 -5.72 -0.44 -28.33
C TYR A 75 -5.96 -1.96 -28.39
N LYS A 76 -6.76 -2.40 -29.36
CA LYS A 76 -7.09 -3.83 -29.52
C LYS A 76 -5.89 -4.68 -29.94
N ASP A 77 -4.96 -4.12 -30.70
CA ASP A 77 -3.83 -4.79 -31.32
C ASP A 77 -2.47 -4.36 -30.74
N LYS A 78 -2.44 -3.30 -29.93
CA LYS A 78 -1.21 -2.76 -29.34
C LYS A 78 -1.45 -1.99 -28.06
N VAL A 79 -0.39 -1.74 -27.29
CA VAL A 79 -0.35 -0.72 -26.24
C VAL A 79 0.81 0.24 -26.50
N VAL A 80 0.57 1.53 -26.31
CA VAL A 80 1.59 2.58 -26.37
C VAL A 80 1.86 3.05 -24.95
N ILE A 81 3.12 3.06 -24.55
CA ILE A 81 3.57 3.46 -23.22
C ILE A 81 4.58 4.59 -23.37
N SER A 82 4.30 5.75 -22.77
CA SER A 82 5.17 6.93 -22.83
C SER A 82 5.53 7.45 -21.45
N ASN A 83 6.72 8.01 -21.31
CA ASN A 83 7.12 8.80 -20.15
C ASN A 83 8.01 9.98 -20.59
N ASN A 84 8.09 11.01 -19.76
CA ASN A 84 8.93 12.17 -20.01
C ASN A 84 10.20 12.22 -19.14
N GLY A 85 10.80 11.06 -18.82
CA GLY A 85 12.06 10.97 -18.08
C GLY A 85 13.28 11.36 -18.91
N LYS A 86 14.47 10.95 -18.45
CA LYS A 86 15.72 11.04 -19.21
C LYS A 86 15.59 10.28 -20.54
N PRO A 87 15.85 10.90 -21.71
CA PRO A 87 15.95 10.18 -22.98
C PRO A 87 17.10 9.18 -22.97
N PHE A 88 16.98 8.12 -23.78
CA PHE A 88 18.00 7.07 -23.85
C PHE A 88 19.35 7.59 -24.32
N ASP A 89 20.39 7.18 -23.60
CA ASP A 89 21.78 7.27 -24.04
C ASP A 89 22.32 5.91 -24.53
N GLU A 90 23.61 5.87 -24.86
CA GLU A 90 24.26 4.65 -25.36
C GLU A 90 24.29 3.53 -24.31
N GLU A 91 24.41 3.87 -23.02
CA GLU A 91 24.44 2.89 -21.93
C GLU A 91 23.05 2.28 -21.68
N ASP A 92 22.01 3.09 -21.80
CA ASP A 92 20.61 2.65 -21.74
C ASP A 92 20.31 1.66 -22.88
N LEU A 93 20.71 1.99 -24.11
CA LEU A 93 20.54 1.12 -25.28
C LEU A 93 21.34 -0.19 -25.15
N GLU A 94 22.59 -0.11 -24.70
CA GLU A 94 23.41 -1.30 -24.39
C GLU A 94 22.75 -2.19 -23.34
N SER A 95 22.19 -1.58 -22.29
CA SER A 95 21.51 -2.29 -21.22
C SER A 95 20.18 -2.91 -21.66
N LEU A 96 19.46 -2.24 -22.56
CA LEU A 96 18.24 -2.75 -23.18
C LEU A 96 18.56 -4.03 -23.97
N CYS A 97 19.57 -3.97 -24.84
CA CYS A 97 20.00 -5.05 -25.71
C CYS A 97 20.89 -6.13 -25.04
N ALA A 98 21.26 -5.98 -23.77
CA ALA A 98 22.07 -6.97 -23.03
C ALA A 98 21.22 -8.16 -22.56
N ILE A 99 21.82 -9.34 -22.36
CA ILE A 99 21.11 -10.53 -21.85
C ILE A 99 20.57 -10.31 -20.43
N ALA A 100 21.38 -9.74 -19.53
CA ALA A 100 21.02 -9.47 -18.14
C ALA A 100 21.18 -7.98 -17.81
N SER A 101 20.27 -7.41 -17.01
CA SER A 101 20.40 -6.02 -16.55
C SER A 101 21.60 -5.80 -15.64
N ARG A 102 22.17 -4.60 -15.81
CA ARG A 102 23.24 -4.02 -15.02
C ARG A 102 22.76 -3.19 -13.82
N LYS A 103 21.44 -2.96 -13.67
CA LYS A 103 20.86 -2.15 -12.58
C LYS A 103 21.30 -2.67 -11.21
N LYS A 104 21.73 -1.75 -10.33
CA LYS A 104 22.19 -2.03 -8.97
C LYS A 104 21.19 -1.49 -7.94
N PRO A 105 20.52 -2.35 -7.15
CA PRO A 105 19.58 -1.91 -6.11
C PRO A 105 20.15 -0.92 -5.09
N ALA A 106 21.48 -0.96 -4.87
CA ALA A 106 22.20 -0.07 -3.95
C ALA A 106 22.18 1.41 -4.37
N LEU A 107 21.93 1.71 -5.66
CA LEU A 107 21.86 3.09 -6.18
C LEU A 107 20.43 3.66 -6.18
N GLY A 108 19.49 3.02 -5.50
CA GLY A 108 18.09 3.47 -5.43
C GLY A 108 17.17 2.89 -6.51
N TYR A 109 17.72 2.27 -7.56
CA TYR A 109 16.95 1.59 -8.60
C TYR A 109 15.95 0.59 -8.02
N LYS A 110 14.67 0.80 -8.34
CA LYS A 110 13.55 -0.01 -7.88
C LYS A 110 13.23 -1.06 -8.94
N GLY A 111 14.01 -2.14 -9.00
CA GLY A 111 13.83 -3.20 -10.00
C GLY A 111 14.39 -4.57 -9.58
N PHE A 112 13.66 -5.63 -9.90
CA PHE A 112 14.13 -7.01 -9.74
C PHE A 112 15.04 -7.43 -10.91
N ILE A 113 15.92 -8.39 -10.64
CA ILE A 113 16.93 -8.99 -11.52
C ILE A 113 16.54 -8.96 -13.00
N GLY A 114 17.05 -7.94 -13.71
CA GLY A 114 17.40 -7.87 -15.12
C GLY A 114 16.62 -8.51 -16.27
N ILE A 115 15.37 -8.89 -16.07
CA ILE A 115 14.47 -9.40 -17.11
C ILE A 115 13.23 -8.49 -17.26
N GLY A 116 13.11 -7.42 -16.45
CA GLY A 116 11.91 -6.57 -16.31
C GLY A 116 11.28 -6.15 -17.64
N TRP A 117 12.00 -5.43 -18.49
CA TRP A 117 11.45 -4.99 -19.78
C TRP A 117 11.24 -6.15 -20.79
N LYS A 118 12.08 -7.19 -20.75
CA LYS A 118 12.01 -8.35 -21.65
C LYS A 118 10.78 -9.22 -21.41
N SER A 119 10.10 -9.06 -20.27
CA SER A 119 8.79 -9.68 -20.03
C SER A 119 7.76 -9.33 -21.11
N VAL A 120 7.94 -8.19 -21.80
CA VAL A 120 7.11 -7.77 -22.94
C VAL A 120 7.07 -8.81 -24.07
N TYR A 121 8.13 -9.61 -24.25
CA TYR A 121 8.18 -10.63 -25.30
C TYR A 121 7.23 -11.81 -25.07
N LYS A 122 6.65 -11.92 -23.87
CA LYS A 122 5.55 -12.86 -23.61
C LYS A 122 4.31 -12.49 -24.42
N VAL A 123 4.03 -11.20 -24.55
CA VAL A 123 2.81 -10.68 -25.18
C VAL A 123 3.04 -10.15 -26.60
N SER A 124 4.30 -9.97 -27.00
CA SER A 124 4.67 -9.31 -28.25
C SER A 124 5.85 -9.98 -28.96
N ASN A 125 5.80 -9.97 -30.30
CA ASN A 125 6.94 -10.27 -31.18
C ASN A 125 7.47 -9.03 -31.91
N HIS A 126 6.89 -7.86 -31.60
CA HIS A 126 7.20 -6.61 -32.26
C HIS A 126 7.04 -5.46 -31.27
N VAL A 127 8.16 -4.87 -30.87
CA VAL A 127 8.21 -3.71 -29.98
C VAL A 127 8.98 -2.60 -30.65
N GLU A 128 8.36 -1.44 -30.81
CA GLU A 128 9.03 -0.21 -31.23
C GLU A 128 9.44 0.59 -30.00
N VAL A 129 10.59 1.25 -30.08
CA VAL A 129 11.12 2.15 -29.08
C VAL A 129 11.52 3.44 -29.78
N CYS A 130 10.99 4.55 -29.30
CA CYS A 130 11.36 5.88 -29.77
C CYS A 130 11.73 6.74 -28.56
N SER A 131 12.93 7.30 -28.56
CA SER A 131 13.40 8.20 -27.52
C SER A 131 14.09 9.40 -28.17
N ALA A 132 13.60 10.60 -27.87
CA ALA A 132 13.96 11.83 -28.56
C ALA A 132 13.84 11.68 -30.09
N SER A 133 14.95 11.76 -30.83
CA SER A 133 14.97 11.71 -32.30
C SER A 133 15.36 10.34 -32.87
N THR A 134 15.43 9.29 -32.05
CA THR A 134 15.90 7.96 -32.47
C THR A 134 14.81 6.93 -32.22
N CYS A 135 14.44 6.22 -33.28
CA CYS A 135 13.52 5.09 -33.22
C CYS A 135 14.22 3.81 -33.67
N PHE A 136 13.91 2.71 -32.99
CA PHE A 136 14.33 1.37 -33.36
C PHE A 136 13.28 0.37 -32.90
N GLU A 137 13.31 -0.83 -33.47
CA GLU A 137 12.38 -1.90 -33.12
C GLU A 137 13.08 -3.23 -32.86
N PHE A 138 12.40 -4.10 -32.12
CA PHE A 138 12.70 -5.52 -32.02
C PHE A 138 11.53 -6.25 -32.67
N ASN A 139 11.78 -6.85 -33.85
CA ASN A 139 10.73 -7.40 -34.69
C ASN A 139 11.15 -8.76 -35.24
N GLU A 140 10.49 -9.83 -34.79
CA GLU A 140 10.77 -11.19 -35.26
C GLU A 140 10.48 -11.36 -36.76
N GLU A 141 9.38 -10.77 -37.23
CA GLU A 141 8.94 -10.90 -38.63
C GLU A 141 9.78 -10.07 -39.59
N PHE A 142 10.42 -8.99 -39.12
CA PHE A 142 11.33 -8.19 -39.94
C PHE A 142 12.43 -9.05 -40.56
N TRP A 143 13.04 -9.95 -39.79
CA TRP A 143 14.14 -10.80 -40.25
C TRP A 143 13.76 -11.77 -41.36
N LYS A 144 12.47 -12.00 -41.60
CA LYS A 144 11.95 -12.83 -42.70
C LYS A 144 11.71 -12.03 -43.99
N ARG A 145 11.71 -10.69 -43.94
CA ARG A 145 11.45 -9.82 -45.09
C ARG A 145 12.63 -9.77 -46.07
N PRO A 146 12.39 -9.48 -47.36
CA PRO A 146 13.45 -9.39 -48.36
C PRO A 146 14.58 -8.43 -47.98
N GLU A 147 14.26 -7.26 -47.40
CA GLU A 147 15.29 -6.28 -46.99
C GLU A 147 16.23 -6.83 -45.90
N ALA A 148 15.70 -7.57 -44.93
CA ALA A 148 16.49 -8.15 -43.85
C ALA A 148 17.30 -9.36 -44.34
N GLN A 149 16.74 -10.16 -45.25
CA GLN A 149 17.47 -11.28 -45.86
C GLN A 149 18.72 -10.82 -46.61
N GLU A 150 18.70 -9.64 -47.21
CA GLU A 150 19.90 -9.07 -47.83
C GLU A 150 20.98 -8.73 -46.80
N ILE A 151 20.59 -8.23 -45.62
CA ILE A 151 21.51 -8.02 -44.50
C ILE A 151 22.10 -9.36 -44.05
N LEU A 152 21.25 -10.38 -43.85
CA LEU A 152 21.65 -11.69 -43.32
C LEU A 152 22.59 -12.45 -44.25
N LYS A 153 22.53 -12.25 -45.57
CA LYS A 153 23.50 -12.81 -46.53
C LYS A 153 24.93 -12.43 -46.21
N ASN A 154 25.18 -11.20 -45.73
CA ASN A 154 26.53 -10.76 -45.34
C ASN A 154 27.08 -11.53 -44.12
N TYR A 155 26.17 -12.15 -43.35
CA TYR A 155 26.50 -12.90 -42.16
C TYR A 155 26.40 -14.42 -42.33
N ASP A 156 25.95 -14.93 -43.48
CA ASP A 156 25.64 -16.36 -43.70
C ASP A 156 24.64 -16.90 -42.65
N LEU A 157 23.63 -16.10 -42.34
CA LEU A 157 22.59 -16.42 -41.35
C LEU A 157 21.23 -16.60 -41.99
N LYS A 158 20.38 -17.41 -41.37
CA LYS A 158 18.96 -17.51 -41.69
C LYS A 158 18.13 -16.70 -40.69
N PRO A 159 16.87 -16.33 -41.01
CA PRO A 159 16.02 -15.58 -40.10
C PRO A 159 15.89 -16.25 -38.72
N GLU A 160 15.78 -17.57 -38.67
CA GLU A 160 15.70 -18.34 -37.43
C GLU A 160 16.95 -18.25 -36.54
N ASP A 161 18.12 -17.91 -37.11
CA ASP A 161 19.38 -17.80 -36.37
C ASP A 161 19.45 -16.50 -35.54
N VAL A 162 18.66 -15.49 -35.89
CA VAL A 162 18.75 -14.17 -35.28
C VAL A 162 18.16 -14.16 -33.87
N LEU A 163 18.92 -13.62 -32.91
CA LEU A 163 18.44 -13.29 -31.57
C LEU A 163 17.61 -12.00 -31.60
N TRP A 164 16.44 -12.03 -32.25
CA TRP A 164 15.64 -10.83 -32.55
C TRP A 164 15.26 -10.00 -31.31
N GLN A 165 15.17 -10.63 -30.13
CA GLN A 165 14.90 -9.98 -28.85
C GLN A 165 16.06 -9.10 -28.32
N LEU A 166 17.25 -9.23 -28.90
CA LEU A 166 18.46 -8.50 -28.51
C LEU A 166 19.03 -7.66 -29.64
N THR A 167 18.66 -7.98 -30.89
CA THR A 167 19.14 -7.31 -32.11
C THR A 167 18.18 -6.19 -32.51
N PRO A 168 18.50 -4.91 -32.24
CA PRO A 168 17.64 -3.80 -32.62
C PRO A 168 17.69 -3.56 -34.13
N ILE A 169 16.62 -2.98 -34.67
CA ILE A 169 16.46 -2.59 -36.06
C ILE A 169 16.18 -1.09 -36.10
N LEU A 170 17.03 -0.31 -36.77
CA LEU A 170 16.83 1.13 -36.88
C LEU A 170 15.59 1.43 -37.72
N THR A 171 14.73 2.32 -37.24
CA THR A 171 13.51 2.74 -37.93
C THR A 171 13.41 4.26 -38.00
N GLU A 172 12.63 4.75 -38.95
CA GLU A 172 12.26 6.17 -38.96
C GLU A 172 11.05 6.39 -38.04
N PRO A 173 10.99 7.53 -37.35
CA PRO A 173 9.83 7.86 -36.52
C PRO A 173 8.57 7.97 -37.37
N THR A 174 7.54 7.21 -37.00
CA THR A 174 6.21 7.32 -37.62
C THR A 174 5.54 8.66 -37.30
N GLU A 175 5.91 9.25 -36.15
CA GLU A 175 5.39 10.53 -35.66
C GLU A 175 6.52 11.32 -34.95
N ALA A 176 6.45 12.64 -34.99
CA ALA A 176 7.34 13.49 -34.20
C ALA A 176 6.96 13.39 -32.72
N LEU A 177 7.92 13.00 -31.87
CA LEU A 177 7.76 12.97 -30.42
C LEU A 177 8.31 14.25 -29.77
N PRO A 178 7.78 14.66 -28.61
CA PRO A 178 8.46 15.64 -27.77
C PRO A 178 9.90 15.22 -27.47
N GLU A 179 10.82 16.18 -27.35
CA GLU A 179 12.26 15.90 -27.18
C GLU A 179 12.57 15.07 -25.93
N ASP A 180 11.78 15.23 -24.87
CA ASP A 180 11.95 14.52 -23.61
C ASP A 180 11.05 13.28 -23.47
N GLU A 181 10.30 12.90 -24.50
CA GLU A 181 9.42 11.72 -24.47
C GLU A 181 10.18 10.46 -24.92
N THR A 182 10.08 9.42 -24.10
CA THR A 182 10.41 8.05 -24.49
C THR A 182 9.12 7.25 -24.61
N ARG A 183 8.88 6.67 -25.78
CA ARG A 183 7.69 5.91 -26.15
C ARG A 183 8.06 4.49 -26.53
N PHE A 184 7.25 3.55 -26.07
CA PHE A 184 7.28 2.16 -26.47
C PHE A 184 5.94 1.79 -27.09
N THR A 185 5.96 1.20 -28.28
CA THR A 185 4.76 0.62 -28.91
C THR A 185 4.90 -0.89 -28.89
N VAL A 186 4.02 -1.57 -28.18
CA VAL A 186 4.03 -3.03 -28.01
C VAL A 186 2.88 -3.61 -28.81
N TYR A 187 3.18 -4.29 -29.92
CA TYR A 187 2.17 -4.95 -30.75
C TYR A 187 1.87 -6.35 -30.23
N PHE A 188 0.59 -6.68 -30.06
CA PHE A 188 0.18 -7.92 -29.44
C PHE A 188 0.28 -9.11 -30.39
N LYS A 189 0.76 -10.25 -29.88
CA LYS A 189 0.69 -11.56 -30.55
C LYS A 189 -0.76 -11.98 -30.85
N ASN A 190 -1.68 -11.62 -29.96
CA ASN A 190 -3.09 -11.93 -30.05
C ASN A 190 -3.92 -10.75 -29.51
N PRO A 191 -4.91 -10.24 -30.27
CA PRO A 191 -5.82 -9.20 -29.79
C PRO A 191 -6.55 -9.49 -28.47
N SER A 192 -6.72 -10.76 -28.07
CA SER A 192 -7.37 -11.08 -26.78
C SER A 192 -6.57 -10.58 -25.57
N LEU A 193 -5.26 -10.40 -25.71
CA LEU A 193 -4.37 -9.90 -24.65
C LEU A 193 -4.75 -8.49 -24.19
N SER A 194 -5.42 -7.70 -25.05
CA SER A 194 -5.85 -6.35 -24.70
C SER A 194 -6.82 -6.37 -23.52
N ASN A 195 -7.68 -7.39 -23.40
CA ASN A 195 -8.63 -7.50 -22.29
C ASN A 195 -7.91 -7.78 -20.96
N GLU A 196 -6.88 -8.63 -20.97
CA GLU A 196 -6.07 -8.94 -19.78
C GLU A 196 -5.29 -7.71 -19.31
N ILE A 197 -4.73 -6.93 -20.25
CA ILE A 197 -4.05 -5.67 -19.94
C ILE A 197 -5.03 -4.63 -19.41
N ALA A 198 -6.23 -4.52 -19.99
CA ALA A 198 -7.27 -3.61 -19.52
C ALA A 198 -7.65 -3.87 -18.06
N THR A 199 -7.77 -5.14 -17.65
CA THR A 199 -8.01 -5.50 -16.24
C THR A 199 -6.93 -4.96 -15.32
N VAL A 200 -5.65 -5.14 -15.67
CA VAL A 200 -4.53 -4.62 -14.86
C VAL A 200 -4.53 -3.10 -14.77
N LEU A 201 -4.88 -2.39 -15.86
CA LEU A 201 -4.97 -0.93 -15.87
C LEU A 201 -6.13 -0.41 -14.99
N ASP A 202 -7.27 -1.11 -15.02
CA ASP A 202 -8.42 -0.82 -14.16
C ASP A 202 -8.07 -1.02 -12.67
N GLU A 203 -7.28 -2.05 -12.34
CA GLU A 203 -6.82 -2.38 -10.98
C GLU A 203 -5.77 -1.42 -10.41
N LEU A 204 -5.17 -0.52 -11.21
CA LEU A 204 -4.22 0.48 -10.69
C LEU A 204 -4.90 1.42 -9.69
N THR A 205 -4.67 1.22 -8.41
CA THR A 205 -5.31 1.99 -7.34
C THR A 205 -4.56 3.28 -7.02
N PRO A 206 -5.21 4.25 -6.33
CA PRO A 206 -4.57 5.48 -5.89
C PRO A 206 -3.31 5.26 -5.06
N SER A 207 -3.26 4.18 -4.27
CA SER A 207 -2.12 3.84 -3.40
C SER A 207 -0.82 3.56 -4.14
N ILE A 208 -0.82 3.50 -5.48
CA ILE A 208 0.40 3.38 -6.30
C ILE A 208 1.41 4.51 -6.02
N PHE A 209 0.96 5.66 -5.49
CA PHE A 209 1.85 6.76 -5.08
C PHE A 209 2.92 6.31 -4.07
N LEU A 210 2.64 5.28 -3.26
CA LEU A 210 3.60 4.78 -2.26
C LEU A 210 4.89 4.22 -2.88
N PHE A 211 4.89 3.88 -4.18
CA PHE A 211 6.07 3.38 -4.91
C PHE A 211 6.84 4.46 -5.65
N LEU A 212 6.19 5.60 -5.87
CA LEU A 212 6.64 6.58 -6.83
C LEU A 212 7.12 7.81 -6.07
N ASP A 213 8.39 8.12 -6.21
CA ASP A 213 9.00 9.34 -5.73
C ASP A 213 9.15 10.36 -6.86
N TYR A 214 9.11 9.98 -8.15
CA TYR A 214 9.27 10.89 -9.28
C TYR A 214 8.07 10.92 -10.23
N THR A 215 7.43 9.78 -10.49
CA THR A 215 6.23 9.68 -11.31
C THR A 215 5.01 10.14 -10.52
N ASN A 216 4.58 11.38 -10.72
CA ASN A 216 3.45 11.97 -10.00
C ASN A 216 2.15 12.06 -10.81
N LYS A 217 2.20 11.63 -12.08
CA LYS A 217 1.05 11.62 -12.99
C LYS A 217 0.99 10.33 -13.78
N ILE A 218 -0.10 9.59 -13.65
CA ILE A 218 -0.39 8.39 -14.45
C ILE A 218 -1.63 8.68 -15.29
N MET A 219 -1.51 8.51 -16.61
CA MET A 219 -2.59 8.73 -17.57
C MET A 219 -2.86 7.44 -18.34
N ILE A 220 -4.10 6.99 -18.34
CA ILE A 220 -4.52 5.76 -18.99
C ILE A 220 -5.67 6.08 -19.94
N SER A 221 -5.50 5.72 -21.19
CA SER A 221 -6.54 5.74 -22.22
C SER A 221 -6.77 4.33 -22.71
N ASP A 222 -7.83 3.68 -22.23
CA ASP A 222 -8.28 2.38 -22.68
C ASP A 222 -9.32 2.55 -23.81
N TYR A 223 -8.85 2.45 -25.05
CA TYR A 223 -9.71 2.50 -26.23
C TYR A 223 -10.45 1.19 -26.50
N VAL A 224 -10.11 0.10 -25.79
CA VAL A 224 -10.82 -1.19 -25.89
C VAL A 224 -12.15 -1.11 -25.16
N ASN A 225 -12.15 -0.56 -23.95
CA ASN A 225 -13.36 -0.39 -23.13
C ASN A 225 -13.91 1.04 -23.11
N ASN A 226 -13.29 1.96 -23.85
CA ASN A 226 -13.63 3.38 -23.88
C ASN A 226 -13.64 4.01 -22.47
N LYS A 227 -12.52 3.86 -21.77
CA LYS A 227 -12.29 4.41 -20.43
C LYS A 227 -11.01 5.23 -20.40
N HIS A 228 -11.09 6.42 -19.83
CA HIS A 228 -9.93 7.23 -19.46
C HIS A 228 -9.83 7.35 -17.95
N LYS A 229 -8.61 7.20 -17.45
CA LYS A 229 -8.28 7.27 -16.02
C LYS A 229 -7.00 8.07 -15.84
N ARG A 230 -7.02 8.99 -14.89
CA ARG A 230 -5.86 9.79 -14.53
C ARG A 230 -5.69 9.79 -13.02
N ILE A 231 -4.50 9.43 -12.57
CA ILE A 231 -4.09 9.48 -11.17
C ILE A 231 -2.98 10.52 -11.06
N GLU A 232 -3.19 11.55 -10.25
CA GLU A 232 -2.18 12.57 -9.97
C GLU A 232 -1.99 12.70 -8.47
N TRP A 233 -0.76 12.86 -8.00
CA TRP A 233 -0.52 13.05 -6.58
C TRP A 233 0.51 14.14 -6.27
N SER A 234 0.39 14.68 -5.07
CA SER A 234 1.15 15.83 -4.58
C SER A 234 1.42 15.69 -3.08
N VAL A 235 2.55 16.21 -2.61
CA VAL A 235 2.86 16.31 -1.18
C VAL A 235 2.31 17.65 -0.70
N GLU A 236 1.27 17.61 0.13
CA GLU A 236 0.60 18.80 0.65
C GLU A 236 1.30 19.36 1.90
N ASN A 237 1.88 18.45 2.70
CA ASN A 237 2.60 18.80 3.92
C ASN A 237 3.71 17.78 4.18
N GLU A 238 4.81 18.23 4.79
CA GLU A 238 5.94 17.41 5.23
C GLU A 238 6.46 17.92 6.57
N GLU A 239 6.58 17.02 7.53
CA GLU A 239 7.20 17.29 8.83
C GLU A 239 8.05 16.10 9.29
N GLU A 240 8.79 16.28 10.38
CA GLU A 240 9.59 15.22 11.01
C GLU A 240 9.12 15.00 12.45
N PHE A 241 9.00 13.73 12.85
CA PHE A 241 8.60 13.33 14.19
C PHE A 241 9.43 12.12 14.63
N ASP A 242 10.22 12.25 15.71
CA ASP A 242 11.08 11.18 16.23
C ASP A 242 11.97 10.50 15.15
N ASP A 243 12.61 11.31 14.28
CA ASP A 243 13.44 10.82 13.15
C ASP A 243 12.62 9.93 12.18
N VAL A 244 11.36 10.30 11.97
CA VAL A 244 10.45 9.75 10.95
C VAL A 244 9.92 10.91 10.11
N LYS A 245 10.00 10.79 8.79
CA LYS A 245 9.38 11.75 7.88
C LYS A 245 7.87 11.46 7.81
N VAL A 246 7.06 12.47 8.09
CA VAL A 246 5.60 12.39 8.05
C VAL A 246 5.10 13.30 6.94
N ARG A 247 4.36 12.74 5.98
CA ARG A 247 3.84 13.48 4.82
C ARG A 247 2.33 13.35 4.73
N ILE A 248 1.67 14.41 4.27
CA ILE A 248 0.30 14.32 3.77
C ILE A 248 0.39 14.29 2.24
N ILE A 249 -0.06 13.19 1.65
CA ILE A 249 -0.08 13.00 0.20
C ILE A 249 -1.53 13.05 -0.28
N ARG A 250 -1.84 13.99 -1.16
CA ARG A 250 -3.13 14.06 -1.83
C ARG A 250 -3.06 13.35 -3.16
N VAL A 251 -4.03 12.48 -3.42
CA VAL A 251 -4.16 11.74 -4.67
C VAL A 251 -5.48 12.12 -5.32
N HIS A 252 -5.41 12.70 -6.52
CA HIS A 252 -6.55 13.00 -7.38
C HIS A 252 -6.76 11.87 -8.37
N VAL A 253 -8.00 11.41 -8.49
CA VAL A 253 -8.43 10.41 -9.48
C VAL A 253 -9.53 11.01 -10.33
N LEU A 254 -9.28 11.07 -11.63
CA LEU A 254 -10.25 11.45 -12.65
C LEU A 254 -10.57 10.24 -13.52
N MET A 255 -11.86 9.93 -13.64
CA MET A 255 -12.38 8.90 -14.54
C MET A 255 -13.50 9.52 -15.40
N ASP A 256 -13.72 9.00 -16.61
CA ASP A 256 -14.74 9.54 -17.51
C ASP A 256 -16.13 9.63 -16.88
N GLY A 257 -16.80 10.75 -17.15
CA GLY A 257 -18.18 10.99 -16.70
C GLY A 257 -18.34 11.19 -15.18
N ASN A 258 -17.27 11.04 -14.40
CA ASN A 258 -17.28 11.19 -12.95
C ASN A 258 -16.68 12.54 -12.53
N HIS A 259 -17.17 13.09 -11.41
CA HIS A 259 -16.50 14.19 -10.76
C HIS A 259 -15.12 13.74 -10.27
N PRO A 260 -14.08 14.61 -10.34
CA PRO A 260 -12.78 14.31 -9.77
C PRO A 260 -12.95 13.94 -8.29
N THR A 261 -12.40 12.79 -7.91
CA THR A 261 -12.33 12.37 -6.51
C THR A 261 -10.92 12.58 -6.00
N TRP A 262 -10.76 12.79 -4.69
CA TRP A 262 -9.45 12.83 -4.06
C TRP A 262 -9.44 12.04 -2.77
N SER A 263 -8.24 11.63 -2.36
CA SER A 263 -7.99 10.99 -1.07
C SER A 263 -6.68 11.52 -0.52
N ASP A 264 -6.68 11.81 0.78
CA ASP A 264 -5.49 12.27 1.49
C ASP A 264 -4.93 11.09 2.29
N PHE A 265 -3.62 10.91 2.26
CA PHE A 265 -2.91 9.85 2.97
C PHE A 265 -1.86 10.46 3.89
N LEU A 266 -1.88 10.05 5.15
CA LEU A 266 -0.84 10.35 6.12
C LEU A 266 0.21 9.24 6.08
N VAL A 267 1.42 9.59 5.64
CA VAL A 267 2.48 8.63 5.28
C VAL A 267 3.69 8.85 6.17
N PHE A 268 4.15 7.78 6.81
CA PHE A 268 5.34 7.74 7.64
C PHE A 268 6.43 7.01 6.88
N LYS A 269 7.61 7.61 6.74
CA LYS A 269 8.78 7.05 6.06
C LYS A 269 9.99 7.09 6.97
N LYS A 270 10.73 5.98 7.07
CA LYS A 270 11.99 5.91 7.82
C LYS A 270 13.00 5.02 7.13
N GLU A 271 14.25 5.50 7.09
CA GLU A 271 15.40 4.76 6.58
C GLU A 271 16.10 3.99 7.70
N PHE A 272 16.38 2.70 7.47
CA PHE A 272 17.08 1.82 8.40
C PHE A 272 18.39 1.34 7.82
N LYS A 273 19.42 1.23 8.67
CA LYS A 273 20.70 0.62 8.30
C LYS A 273 20.53 -0.90 8.23
N VAL A 274 20.86 -1.50 7.09
CA VAL A 274 20.76 -2.95 6.88
C VAL A 274 21.90 -3.67 7.63
N PRO A 275 21.60 -4.61 8.54
CA PRO A 275 22.62 -5.40 9.22
C PRO A 275 23.44 -6.26 8.25
N GLU A 276 24.73 -6.43 8.52
CA GLU A 276 25.64 -7.19 7.65
C GLU A 276 25.23 -8.66 7.49
N ASN A 277 24.79 -9.32 8.57
CA ASN A 277 24.28 -10.68 8.53
C ASN A 277 23.03 -10.84 7.65
N ILE A 278 22.24 -9.78 7.46
CA ILE A 278 21.08 -9.77 6.57
C ILE A 278 21.53 -9.54 5.12
N ARG A 279 22.47 -8.61 4.88
CA ARG A 279 23.03 -8.34 3.54
C ARG A 279 23.77 -9.55 2.97
N MET A 280 24.53 -10.25 3.81
CA MET A 280 25.37 -11.38 3.43
C MET A 280 24.62 -12.73 3.44
N ASP A 281 23.33 -12.73 3.80
CA ASP A 281 22.51 -13.94 3.70
C ASP A 281 22.41 -14.40 2.23
N SER A 282 22.48 -15.72 2.02
CA SER A 282 22.51 -16.30 0.67
C SER A 282 21.32 -15.89 -0.22
N VAL A 283 20.13 -15.68 0.37
CA VAL A 283 18.94 -15.23 -0.35
C VAL A 283 19.08 -13.76 -0.75
N SER A 284 19.56 -12.91 0.16
CA SER A 284 19.84 -11.50 -0.09
C SER A 284 20.89 -11.30 -1.18
N VAL A 285 21.97 -12.07 -1.15
CA VAL A 285 23.04 -12.05 -2.17
C VAL A 285 22.49 -12.44 -3.53
N LYS A 286 21.76 -13.56 -3.63
CA LYS A 286 21.09 -13.98 -4.88
C LYS A 286 20.12 -12.93 -5.40
N ALA A 287 19.47 -12.20 -4.50
CA ALA A 287 18.56 -11.12 -4.81
C ALA A 287 19.26 -9.77 -5.06
N LYS A 288 20.60 -9.74 -5.20
CA LYS A 288 21.43 -8.55 -5.46
C LYS A 288 21.29 -7.44 -4.40
N ARG A 289 21.12 -7.82 -3.14
CA ARG A 289 20.95 -6.91 -1.99
C ARG A 289 22.16 -6.83 -1.06
N SER A 290 23.28 -7.49 -1.41
CA SER A 290 24.52 -7.49 -0.60
C SER A 290 25.10 -6.10 -0.35
N ASP A 291 24.95 -5.21 -1.33
CA ASP A 291 25.58 -3.88 -1.35
C ASP A 291 24.63 -2.80 -0.80
N VAL A 292 23.41 -3.16 -0.40
CA VAL A 292 22.39 -2.21 0.08
C VAL A 292 22.66 -1.89 1.55
N ILE A 293 23.24 -0.73 1.85
CA ILE A 293 23.63 -0.33 3.21
C ILE A 293 22.44 0.18 4.03
N LYS A 294 21.48 0.81 3.37
CA LYS A 294 20.29 1.38 3.99
C LYS A 294 19.03 1.12 3.17
N ARG A 295 17.88 1.09 3.82
CA ARG A 295 16.59 0.93 3.14
C ARG A 295 15.45 1.65 3.85
N GLU A 296 14.61 2.31 3.06
CA GLU A 296 13.38 2.95 3.55
C GLU A 296 12.23 1.93 3.65
N VAL A 297 11.43 2.08 4.69
CA VAL A 297 10.10 1.48 4.82
C VAL A 297 9.08 2.58 5.06
N ALA A 298 7.83 2.34 4.66
CA ALA A 298 6.74 3.28 4.85
C ALA A 298 5.46 2.60 5.35
N VAL A 299 4.69 3.35 6.15
CA VAL A 299 3.29 3.02 6.47
C VAL A 299 2.39 4.20 6.13
N ALA A 300 1.17 3.93 5.65
CA ALA A 300 0.24 4.99 5.29
C ALA A 300 -1.18 4.73 5.78
N PHE A 301 -1.81 5.79 6.28
CA PHE A 301 -3.17 5.82 6.78
C PHE A 301 -4.01 6.76 5.92
N GLU A 302 -5.26 6.41 5.65
CA GLU A 302 -6.15 7.25 4.87
C GLU A 302 -6.85 8.27 5.77
N LEU A 303 -7.00 9.50 5.27
CA LEU A 303 -7.73 10.57 5.90
C LEU A 303 -9.09 10.74 5.21
N ASP A 304 -10.12 11.01 5.99
CA ASP A 304 -11.43 11.38 5.49
C ASP A 304 -11.35 12.79 4.87
N PRO A 305 -11.74 12.97 3.59
CA PRO A 305 -11.61 14.24 2.90
C PRO A 305 -12.53 15.34 3.46
N GLY A 306 -13.59 14.99 4.18
CA GLY A 306 -14.53 15.93 4.79
C GLY A 306 -14.13 16.35 6.20
N THR A 307 -13.67 15.40 7.03
CA THR A 307 -13.32 15.69 8.44
C THR A 307 -11.81 15.89 8.68
N ASN A 308 -10.97 15.53 7.71
CA ASN A 308 -9.52 15.43 7.85
C ASN A 308 -9.09 14.52 9.02
N ASP A 309 -9.94 13.56 9.39
CA ASP A 309 -9.71 12.61 10.47
C ASP A 309 -9.35 11.22 9.91
N LEU A 310 -8.77 10.35 10.72
CA LEU A 310 -8.41 9.00 10.28
C LEU A 310 -9.64 8.18 9.92
N LYS A 311 -9.55 7.46 8.80
CA LYS A 311 -10.49 6.41 8.44
C LYS A 311 -9.74 5.12 8.09
N PRO A 312 -10.31 3.95 8.44
CA PRO A 312 -9.71 2.69 8.03
C PRO A 312 -9.79 2.53 6.51
N ILE A 313 -8.76 1.91 5.94
CA ILE A 313 -8.77 1.51 4.53
C ILE A 313 -9.69 0.30 4.38
N GLU A 314 -10.69 0.39 3.50
CA GLU A 314 -11.71 -0.66 3.31
C GLU A 314 -11.18 -1.91 2.57
N GLU A 315 -11.87 -3.03 2.77
CA GLU A 315 -11.54 -4.41 2.34
C GLU A 315 -11.19 -4.56 0.84
N THR A 316 -11.74 -3.71 -0.03
CA THR A 316 -11.41 -3.72 -1.47
C THR A 316 -9.97 -3.30 -1.78
N ARG A 317 -9.23 -2.84 -0.76
CA ARG A 317 -7.84 -2.37 -0.81
C ARG A 317 -6.92 -3.20 0.12
N PHE A 318 -7.27 -4.46 0.43
CA PHE A 318 -6.44 -5.39 1.24
C PHE A 318 -5.07 -5.72 0.65
N TRP A 319 -4.89 -5.36 -0.61
CA TRP A 319 -3.65 -5.29 -1.33
C TRP A 319 -2.76 -4.26 -0.57
N LEU A 320 -1.64 -4.58 0.05
CA LEU A 320 -0.39 -4.83 -0.65
C LEU A 320 0.76 -4.72 0.36
N MET A 321 1.45 -5.83 0.62
CA MET A 321 2.87 -5.75 0.96
C MET A 321 3.60 -5.51 -0.35
N TYR A 322 4.21 -4.35 -0.50
CA TYR A 322 4.85 -4.01 -1.75
C TYR A 322 6.33 -4.35 -1.75
N SER A 323 6.82 -4.88 -2.88
CA SER A 323 8.23 -4.85 -3.25
C SER A 323 8.34 -4.21 -4.62
N PHE A 324 8.50 -2.88 -4.62
CA PHE A 324 8.62 -2.03 -5.80
C PHE A 324 7.45 -2.01 -6.80
N LEU A 325 6.51 -2.97 -6.74
CA LEU A 325 5.25 -3.01 -7.49
C LEU A 325 4.14 -3.62 -6.65
N PRO A 326 2.88 -3.37 -7.06
CA PRO A 326 1.79 -4.18 -6.58
C PRO A 326 1.99 -5.66 -6.82
N LEU A 327 1.94 -6.46 -5.75
CA LEU A 327 1.80 -7.90 -5.83
C LEU A 327 0.29 -8.18 -5.80
N THR A 328 -0.27 -8.54 -6.95
CA THR A 328 -1.72 -8.70 -7.21
C THR A 328 -2.41 -9.77 -6.34
N GLU A 329 -1.68 -10.47 -5.46
CA GLU A 329 -2.21 -11.58 -4.66
C GLU A 329 -1.91 -11.52 -3.15
N VAL A 330 -1.19 -10.50 -2.66
CA VAL A 330 -0.82 -10.45 -1.23
C VAL A 330 -1.81 -9.61 -0.44
N ARG A 331 -2.73 -10.30 0.26
CA ARG A 331 -3.61 -9.68 1.25
C ARG A 331 -2.89 -9.61 2.59
N THR A 332 -3.03 -8.49 3.29
CA THR A 332 -2.36 -8.30 4.59
C THR A 332 -3.30 -8.43 5.77
N GLY A 333 -4.61 -8.26 5.58
CA GLY A 333 -5.60 -8.19 6.67
C GLY A 333 -5.54 -6.88 7.48
N LEU A 334 -4.68 -5.94 7.12
CA LEU A 334 -4.49 -4.67 7.82
C LEU A 334 -5.38 -3.56 7.23
N LYS A 335 -5.78 -2.58 8.05
CA LYS A 335 -6.56 -1.40 7.62
C LYS A 335 -5.69 -0.17 7.30
N PHE A 336 -4.40 -0.38 7.06
CA PHE A 336 -3.41 0.61 6.67
C PHE A 336 -2.40 -0.01 5.70
N LEU A 337 -1.68 0.82 4.94
CA LEU A 337 -0.75 0.36 3.91
C LEU A 337 0.66 0.19 4.47
N ILE A 338 1.38 -0.82 3.98
CA ILE A 338 2.79 -1.07 4.30
C ILE A 338 3.58 -1.15 3.00
N GLN A 339 4.63 -0.34 2.87
CA GLN A 339 5.58 -0.41 1.77
C GLN A 339 6.98 -0.74 2.29
N ALA A 340 7.64 -1.70 1.64
CA ALA A 340 9.04 -2.03 1.90
C ALA A 340 9.70 -2.58 0.62
N ASP A 341 10.90 -3.12 0.74
CA ASP A 341 11.60 -3.83 -0.35
C ASP A 341 11.62 -5.32 -0.05
N PHE A 342 10.51 -6.04 -0.26
CA PHE A 342 10.48 -7.47 0.01
C PHE A 342 11.16 -8.31 -1.10
N ILE A 343 11.90 -9.34 -0.75
CA ILE A 343 12.33 -10.37 -1.69
C ILE A 343 11.13 -11.25 -2.05
N VAL A 344 10.84 -11.39 -3.34
CA VAL A 344 9.76 -12.24 -3.86
C VAL A 344 10.32 -13.50 -4.54
N HIS A 345 9.49 -14.53 -4.66
CA HIS A 345 9.80 -15.71 -5.45
C HIS A 345 9.88 -15.38 -6.96
N PRO A 346 10.58 -16.20 -7.77
CA PRO A 346 10.56 -16.06 -9.23
C PRO A 346 9.11 -15.99 -9.76
N GLY A 347 8.83 -15.02 -10.65
CA GLY A 347 7.48 -14.75 -11.15
C GLY A 347 6.68 -13.68 -10.38
N ARG A 348 7.20 -13.18 -9.25
CA ARG A 348 6.61 -12.05 -8.48
C ARG A 348 5.20 -12.26 -7.93
N ARG A 349 4.78 -13.51 -7.75
CA ARG A 349 3.45 -13.83 -7.18
C ARG A 349 3.43 -13.85 -5.66
N TYR A 350 4.49 -14.36 -5.05
CA TYR A 350 4.56 -14.58 -3.60
C TYR A 350 5.81 -13.96 -2.98
N ILE A 351 5.64 -13.41 -1.78
CA ILE A 351 6.75 -12.94 -0.94
C ILE A 351 7.50 -14.16 -0.41
N ASN A 352 8.83 -14.09 -0.43
CA ASN A 352 9.65 -15.12 0.19
C ASN A 352 9.65 -14.94 1.71
N VAL A 353 8.70 -15.58 2.39
CA VAL A 353 8.51 -15.49 3.85
C VAL A 353 9.71 -16.00 4.66
N GLU A 354 10.53 -16.86 4.07
CA GLU A 354 11.74 -17.43 4.69
C GLU A 354 12.97 -16.52 4.55
N ALA A 355 12.89 -15.47 3.72
CA ALA A 355 14.01 -14.56 3.54
C ALA A 355 14.25 -13.73 4.82
N LYS A 356 15.45 -13.84 5.40
CA LYS A 356 15.86 -13.00 6.55
C LYS A 356 15.72 -11.50 6.26
N TRP A 357 15.93 -11.10 5.01
CA TRP A 357 15.67 -9.74 4.55
C TRP A 357 14.23 -9.30 4.81
N ASN A 358 13.24 -10.14 4.50
CA ASN A 358 11.83 -9.82 4.66
C ASN A 358 11.42 -9.77 6.11
N GLN A 359 11.94 -10.69 6.93
CA GLN A 359 11.75 -10.66 8.37
C GLN A 359 12.35 -9.36 8.96
N TRP A 360 13.53 -8.94 8.50
CA TRP A 360 14.14 -7.67 8.89
C TRP A 360 13.32 -6.45 8.42
N MET A 361 12.76 -6.45 7.20
CA MET A 361 11.82 -5.41 6.76
C MET A 361 10.62 -5.30 7.71
N MET A 362 10.02 -6.43 8.12
CA MET A 362 8.89 -6.43 9.05
C MET A 362 9.26 -5.89 10.44
N GLN A 363 10.47 -6.16 10.91
CA GLN A 363 10.99 -5.54 12.14
C GLN A 363 11.13 -4.02 12.01
N CYS A 364 11.63 -3.52 10.87
CA CYS A 364 11.71 -2.08 10.61
C CYS A 364 10.33 -1.42 10.58
N ILE A 365 9.34 -2.08 9.96
CA ILE A 365 7.96 -1.62 9.93
C ILE A 365 7.35 -1.60 11.34
N ALA A 366 7.61 -2.63 12.16
CA ALA A 366 7.17 -2.66 13.55
C ALA A 366 7.72 -1.48 14.38
N GLU A 367 9.01 -1.15 14.23
CA GLU A 367 9.59 0.02 14.88
C GLU A 367 8.99 1.35 14.38
N LEU A 368 8.74 1.45 13.07
CA LEU A 368 8.05 2.60 12.49
C LEU A 368 6.62 2.74 13.03
N LEU A 369 5.90 1.62 13.20
CA LEU A 369 4.53 1.61 13.71
C LEU A 369 4.42 2.11 15.14
N LYS A 370 5.39 1.81 16.01
CA LYS A 370 5.41 2.38 17.38
C LYS A 370 5.40 3.91 17.34
N THR A 371 6.19 4.49 16.45
CA THR A 371 6.28 5.94 16.26
C THR A 371 5.00 6.49 15.64
N ALA A 372 4.45 5.81 14.63
CA ALA A 372 3.18 6.18 14.01
C ALA A 372 2.04 6.17 15.03
N ILE A 373 1.90 5.12 15.86
CA ILE A 373 0.88 5.03 16.92
C ILE A 373 0.97 6.22 17.87
N ASN A 374 2.18 6.57 18.35
CA ASN A 374 2.39 7.72 19.24
C ASN A 374 1.97 9.03 18.57
N TYR A 375 2.30 9.22 17.31
CA TYR A 375 1.90 10.38 16.53
C TYR A 375 0.37 10.47 16.38
N LEU A 376 -0.26 9.37 15.96
CA LEU A 376 -1.71 9.33 15.73
C LEU A 376 -2.48 9.51 17.03
N MET A 377 -2.03 8.92 18.13
CA MET A 377 -2.59 9.13 19.47
C MET A 377 -2.61 10.62 19.85
N LYS A 378 -1.58 11.40 19.49
CA LYS A 378 -1.49 12.82 19.81
C LYS A 378 -2.38 13.70 18.92
N LYS A 379 -2.38 13.47 17.60
CA LYS A 379 -3.08 14.32 16.62
C LYS A 379 -4.51 13.89 16.30
N TYR A 380 -4.84 12.61 16.45
CA TYR A 380 -6.09 11.98 16.00
C TYR A 380 -6.76 11.19 17.14
N LYS A 381 -6.90 11.83 18.31
CA LYS A 381 -7.28 11.20 19.60
C LYS A 381 -8.55 10.34 19.55
N LYS A 382 -9.52 10.69 18.72
CA LYS A 382 -10.84 10.05 18.64
C LYS A 382 -10.91 8.90 17.63
N SER A 383 -9.92 8.80 16.76
CA SER A 383 -9.97 7.93 15.57
C SER A 383 -8.76 7.01 15.45
N TYR A 384 -7.65 7.28 16.15
CA TYR A 384 -6.41 6.54 15.97
C TYR A 384 -6.52 5.04 16.25
N LEU A 385 -7.40 4.59 17.15
CA LEU A 385 -7.54 3.16 17.45
C LEU A 385 -8.12 2.38 16.28
N MET A 386 -9.15 2.90 15.59
CA MET A 386 -9.91 2.14 14.60
C MET A 386 -9.08 1.73 13.37
N VAL A 387 -8.01 2.45 13.06
CA VAL A 387 -7.12 2.14 11.92
C VAL A 387 -6.17 0.97 12.22
N PHE A 388 -6.10 0.52 13.47
CA PHE A 388 -5.30 -0.64 13.90
C PHE A 388 -6.14 -1.90 14.17
N ASP A 389 -7.42 -1.91 13.77
CA ASP A 389 -8.13 -3.17 13.59
C ASP A 389 -7.50 -3.97 12.44
N TYR A 390 -7.70 -5.29 12.48
CA TYR A 390 -7.22 -6.20 11.45
C TYR A 390 -8.17 -7.40 11.31
N GLU A 391 -8.04 -8.10 10.18
CA GLU A 391 -8.69 -9.38 9.91
C GLU A 391 -7.61 -10.47 9.77
N PRO A 392 -7.58 -11.47 10.68
CA PRO A 392 -6.64 -12.56 10.56
C PRO A 392 -6.80 -13.33 9.25
N LEU A 393 -5.71 -13.48 8.52
CA LEU A 393 -5.65 -14.29 7.32
C LEU A 393 -5.00 -15.65 7.62
N GLY A 394 -5.47 -16.71 6.99
CA GLY A 394 -5.01 -18.08 7.25
C GLY A 394 -3.79 -18.52 6.43
N ASP A 395 -3.05 -17.59 5.82
CA ASP A 395 -1.95 -17.88 4.90
C ASP A 395 -0.56 -17.74 5.53
N GLU A 396 0.48 -18.19 4.81
CA GLU A 396 1.85 -18.15 5.31
C GLU A 396 2.39 -16.73 5.56
N ILE A 397 1.94 -15.74 4.79
CA ILE A 397 2.38 -14.36 4.96
C ILE A 397 1.86 -13.83 6.28
N TRP A 398 0.61 -14.11 6.61
CA TRP A 398 0.03 -13.77 7.90
C TRP A 398 0.84 -14.36 9.05
N TYR A 399 0.95 -15.68 9.12
CA TYR A 399 1.56 -16.37 10.27
C TYR A 399 3.08 -16.12 10.40
N LYS A 400 3.80 -15.92 9.30
CA LYS A 400 5.27 -15.78 9.34
C LYS A 400 5.75 -14.34 9.33
N LEU A 401 4.96 -13.39 8.82
CA LEU A 401 5.37 -11.99 8.66
C LEU A 401 4.42 -11.00 9.35
N ILE A 402 3.11 -11.06 9.13
CA ILE A 402 2.20 -10.03 9.68
C ILE A 402 2.00 -10.21 11.18
N GLU A 403 1.55 -11.39 11.61
CA GLU A 403 1.24 -11.68 13.02
C GLU A 403 2.44 -11.49 13.96
N PRO A 404 3.61 -12.12 13.73
CA PRO A 404 4.71 -12.08 14.70
C PRO A 404 5.39 -10.71 14.85
N TYR A 405 5.22 -9.82 13.88
CA TYR A 405 5.86 -8.49 13.88
C TYR A 405 4.85 -7.36 14.02
N ILE A 406 3.83 -7.30 13.16
CA ILE A 406 2.89 -6.18 13.09
C ILE A 406 1.83 -6.31 14.17
N ILE A 407 1.10 -7.44 14.18
CA ILE A 407 0.00 -7.64 15.14
C ILE A 407 0.54 -7.68 16.55
N LYS A 408 1.63 -8.42 16.78
CA LYS A 408 2.34 -8.41 18.06
C LYS A 408 2.67 -6.99 18.54
N THR A 409 3.20 -6.14 17.67
CA THR A 409 3.52 -4.74 18.03
C THR A 409 2.27 -3.93 18.35
N ILE A 410 1.22 -4.07 17.54
CA ILE A 410 -0.08 -3.40 17.76
C ILE A 410 -0.65 -3.82 19.12
N ASP A 411 -0.65 -5.12 19.43
CA ASP A 411 -1.20 -5.65 20.67
C ASP A 411 -0.36 -5.24 21.90
N GLU A 412 0.97 -5.26 21.79
CA GLU A 412 1.85 -4.82 22.87
C GLU A 412 1.71 -3.32 23.17
N VAL A 413 1.71 -2.48 22.13
CA VAL A 413 1.64 -1.01 22.28
C VAL A 413 0.24 -0.56 22.68
N LEU A 414 -0.81 -1.21 22.16
CA LEU A 414 -2.20 -0.86 22.40
C LEU A 414 -2.89 -1.86 23.34
N ASN A 415 -2.17 -2.49 24.28
CA ASN A 415 -2.77 -3.37 25.27
C ASN A 415 -3.70 -2.59 26.23
N ASP A 416 -3.22 -1.44 26.71
CA ASP A 416 -3.97 -0.49 27.56
C ASP A 416 -3.78 0.95 27.04
N PRO A 417 -4.41 1.27 25.89
CA PRO A 417 -4.16 2.51 25.17
C PRO A 417 -4.67 3.74 25.92
N VAL A 418 -4.12 4.90 25.59
CA VAL A 418 -4.57 6.19 26.13
C VAL A 418 -5.82 6.63 25.37
N VAL A 419 -6.90 6.94 26.09
CA VAL A 419 -8.18 7.33 25.51
C VAL A 419 -8.70 8.61 26.16
N PRO A 420 -9.42 9.46 25.40
CA PRO A 420 -10.11 10.60 25.99
C PRO A 420 -11.35 10.13 26.77
N CYS A 421 -11.54 10.69 27.96
CA CYS A 421 -12.84 10.64 28.63
C CYS A 421 -13.77 11.75 28.09
N TYR A 422 -15.05 11.73 28.45
CA TYR A 422 -16.02 12.74 28.01
C TYR A 422 -15.68 14.18 28.45
N LYS A 423 -14.82 14.36 29.46
CA LYS A 423 -14.30 15.67 29.90
C LYS A 423 -13.11 16.15 29.08
N GLY A 424 -12.59 15.32 28.17
CA GLY A 424 -11.50 15.63 27.26
C GLY A 424 -10.08 15.40 27.80
N HIS A 425 -9.92 15.03 29.08
CA HIS A 425 -8.61 14.60 29.60
C HIS A 425 -8.32 13.13 29.28
N GLU A 426 -7.03 12.79 29.27
CA GLU A 426 -6.50 11.50 28.84
C GLU A 426 -6.37 10.53 30.00
N VAL A 427 -6.84 9.29 29.80
CA VAL A 427 -6.82 8.21 30.79
C VAL A 427 -6.51 6.89 30.11
N ARG A 428 -6.25 5.82 30.87
CA ARG A 428 -6.05 4.48 30.31
C ARG A 428 -7.38 3.81 29.97
N LEU A 429 -7.41 2.98 28.92
CA LEU A 429 -8.59 2.21 28.52
C LEU A 429 -9.12 1.35 29.68
N SER A 430 -8.23 0.75 30.46
CA SER A 430 -8.56 -0.02 31.66
C SER A 430 -9.26 0.80 32.75
N GLN A 431 -9.18 2.14 32.71
CA GLN A 431 -9.80 3.05 33.66
C GLN A 431 -11.14 3.61 33.17
N VAL A 432 -11.60 3.29 31.96
CA VAL A 432 -12.87 3.82 31.45
C VAL A 432 -14.03 2.84 31.55
N VAL A 433 -15.24 3.38 31.47
CA VAL A 433 -16.49 2.65 31.22
C VAL A 433 -17.23 3.28 30.05
N LYS A 434 -17.93 2.46 29.27
CA LYS A 434 -18.76 2.91 28.14
C LYS A 434 -20.18 3.13 28.63
N ALA A 435 -20.56 4.39 28.87
CA ALA A 435 -21.91 4.73 29.31
C ALA A 435 -22.94 4.55 28.20
N SER A 436 -24.13 4.01 28.54
CA SER A 436 -25.27 4.01 27.62
C SER A 436 -25.78 5.43 27.35
N GLY A 437 -26.52 5.63 26.25
CA GLY A 437 -27.06 6.94 25.90
C GLY A 437 -27.87 7.59 27.02
N ASP A 438 -28.68 6.82 27.74
CA ASP A 438 -29.48 7.32 28.87
C ASP A 438 -28.63 7.70 30.09
N VAL A 439 -27.53 6.98 30.35
CA VAL A 439 -26.59 7.36 31.42
C VAL A 439 -25.88 8.65 31.04
N TYR A 440 -25.55 8.82 29.76
CA TYR A 440 -24.99 10.06 29.24
C TYR A 440 -25.92 11.27 29.43
N GLU A 441 -27.24 11.10 29.33
CA GLU A 441 -28.19 12.17 29.67
C GLU A 441 -28.01 12.63 31.13
N LEU A 442 -27.87 11.69 32.07
CA LEU A 442 -27.69 12.01 33.50
C LEU A 442 -26.39 12.78 33.76
N VAL A 443 -25.31 12.39 33.08
CA VAL A 443 -24.03 13.09 33.13
C VAL A 443 -24.18 14.52 32.58
N LYS A 444 -24.89 14.68 31.46
CA LYS A 444 -25.16 16.00 30.86
C LYS A 444 -25.98 16.92 31.76
N TYR A 445 -26.93 16.37 32.53
CA TYR A 445 -27.70 17.12 33.53
C TYR A 445 -26.93 17.38 34.84
N GLY A 446 -25.68 16.91 34.97
CA GLY A 446 -24.88 17.07 36.19
C GLY A 446 -25.41 16.25 37.37
N LEU A 447 -26.17 15.18 37.09
CA LEU A 447 -26.71 14.28 38.11
C LEU A 447 -25.76 13.14 38.48
N LEU A 448 -24.77 12.86 37.62
CA LEU A 448 -23.74 11.84 37.79
C LEU A 448 -22.40 12.38 37.29
N ASP A 449 -21.33 12.16 38.05
CA ASP A 449 -19.96 12.48 37.64
C ASP A 449 -19.03 11.25 37.71
N GLU A 450 -17.77 11.41 37.28
CA GLU A 450 -16.78 10.32 37.30
C GLU A 450 -16.35 9.93 38.72
N GLY A 451 -16.33 10.88 39.66
CA GLY A 451 -15.99 10.60 41.05
C GLY A 451 -17.01 9.66 41.71
N ASP A 452 -18.25 9.70 41.23
CA ASP A 452 -19.31 8.80 41.66
C ASP A 452 -19.07 7.33 41.26
N LEU A 453 -18.38 7.10 40.14
CA LEU A 453 -18.16 5.75 39.61
C LEU A 453 -17.29 4.89 40.55
N GLY A 454 -16.45 5.53 41.37
CA GLY A 454 -15.68 4.84 42.41
C GLY A 454 -16.57 4.08 43.40
N HIS A 455 -17.79 4.56 43.66
CA HIS A 455 -18.74 3.85 44.53
C HIS A 455 -19.36 2.61 43.87
N ILE A 456 -19.40 2.57 42.54
CA ILE A 456 -19.92 1.42 41.78
C ILE A 456 -18.85 0.34 41.62
N TYR A 457 -17.64 0.74 41.21
CA TYR A 457 -16.57 -0.19 40.81
C TYR A 457 -15.52 -0.42 41.90
N GLY A 458 -15.53 0.35 42.98
CA GLY A 458 -14.54 0.27 44.07
C GLY A 458 -13.16 0.86 43.73
N VAL A 459 -12.98 1.34 42.51
CA VAL A 459 -11.77 1.98 41.99
C VAL A 459 -12.14 3.19 41.15
N GLU A 460 -11.23 4.13 40.98
CA GLU A 460 -11.45 5.29 40.11
C GLU A 460 -11.71 4.83 38.67
N LYS A 461 -12.78 5.39 38.08
CA LYS A 461 -13.20 5.14 36.70
C LYS A 461 -13.62 6.44 36.03
N HIS A 462 -13.48 6.48 34.73
CA HIS A 462 -13.87 7.60 33.87
C HIS A 462 -14.90 7.17 32.84
N ILE A 463 -15.64 8.12 32.26
CA ILE A 463 -16.59 7.80 31.19
C ILE A 463 -15.90 8.04 29.85
N LEU A 464 -15.81 6.99 29.03
CA LEU A 464 -15.18 7.03 27.72
C LEU A 464 -15.89 8.01 26.78
N ASP A 465 -15.16 8.91 26.12
CA ASP A 465 -15.73 9.85 25.13
C ASP A 465 -16.57 9.11 24.08
N SER A 466 -17.81 9.55 23.88
CA SER A 466 -18.77 8.91 22.97
C SER A 466 -18.38 8.98 21.49
N GLU A 467 -17.50 9.92 21.12
CA GLU A 467 -17.00 10.08 19.75
C GLU A 467 -15.76 9.22 19.46
N LEU A 468 -15.13 8.63 20.49
CA LEU A 468 -14.01 7.71 20.30
C LEU A 468 -14.48 6.43 19.61
N LYS A 469 -13.81 6.07 18.52
CA LYS A 469 -14.05 4.80 17.83
C LYS A 469 -13.01 3.77 18.25
N LEU A 470 -13.44 2.81 19.07
CA LEU A 470 -12.61 1.71 19.54
C LEU A 470 -12.37 0.65 18.45
N ARG A 471 -11.29 -0.13 18.61
CA ARG A 471 -11.10 -1.40 17.90
C ARG A 471 -12.10 -2.44 18.39
N LYS A 472 -12.42 -3.42 17.55
CA LYS A 472 -13.26 -4.57 17.96
C LYS A 472 -12.68 -5.27 19.19
N ALA A 473 -11.36 -5.47 19.22
CA ALA A 473 -10.65 -6.11 20.34
C ALA A 473 -10.67 -5.30 21.65
N ASP A 474 -10.92 -4.00 21.59
CA ASP A 474 -10.99 -3.13 22.76
C ASP A 474 -12.42 -3.00 23.30
N GLU A 475 -13.44 -3.17 22.45
CA GLU A 475 -14.84 -3.06 22.88
C GLU A 475 -15.20 -4.05 23.99
N ASP A 476 -14.67 -5.28 23.91
CA ASP A 476 -14.92 -6.34 24.90
C ASP A 476 -14.17 -6.10 26.22
N LYS A 477 -13.12 -5.26 26.22
CA LYS A 477 -12.35 -4.91 27.43
C LYS A 477 -13.04 -3.82 28.25
N VAL A 478 -13.90 -3.00 27.64
CA VAL A 478 -14.52 -1.84 28.30
C VAL A 478 -15.87 -2.23 28.90
N THR A 479 -15.97 -2.12 30.22
CA THR A 479 -17.22 -2.38 30.94
C THR A 479 -18.30 -1.36 30.51
N LYS A 480 -19.51 -1.85 30.22
CA LYS A 480 -20.66 -0.99 29.94
C LYS A 480 -21.25 -0.47 31.25
N LEU A 481 -21.56 0.81 31.29
CA LEU A 481 -22.29 1.46 32.38
C LEU A 481 -23.72 1.73 31.92
N THR A 482 -24.69 1.06 32.54
CA THR A 482 -26.11 1.13 32.19
C THR A 482 -26.91 1.79 33.32
N LEU A 483 -28.17 2.15 33.06
CA LEU A 483 -29.06 2.65 34.11
C LEU A 483 -29.23 1.66 35.27
N VAL A 484 -29.16 0.35 35.01
CA VAL A 484 -29.30 -0.69 36.05
C VAL A 484 -28.12 -0.68 37.02
N ASP A 485 -26.95 -0.22 36.57
CA ASP A 485 -25.75 -0.12 37.40
C ASP A 485 -25.81 1.07 38.36
N LEU A 486 -26.63 2.08 38.05
CA LEU A 486 -26.85 3.24 38.91
C LEU A 486 -27.75 2.94 40.13
N PHE A 487 -28.45 1.80 40.13
CA PHE A 487 -29.12 1.27 41.32
C PHE A 487 -28.14 0.51 42.23
N ASN A 488 -26.94 1.08 42.44
CA ASN A 488 -25.92 0.54 43.32
C ASN A 488 -26.07 1.14 44.72
N GLU A 489 -26.11 0.29 45.74
CA GLU A 489 -26.33 0.73 47.12
C GLU A 489 -25.24 1.67 47.63
N ASN A 490 -23.97 1.39 47.33
CA ASN A 490 -22.84 2.22 47.77
C ASN A 490 -22.90 3.61 47.13
N LEU A 491 -23.22 3.68 45.84
CA LEU A 491 -23.45 4.93 45.12
C LEU A 491 -24.57 5.73 45.77
N LEU A 492 -25.75 5.11 45.96
CA LEU A 492 -26.91 5.78 46.52
C LEU A 492 -26.67 6.23 47.96
N ARG A 493 -25.99 5.43 48.78
CA ARG A 493 -25.58 5.81 50.14
C ARG A 493 -24.63 7.01 50.12
N ALA A 494 -23.67 7.04 49.21
CA ALA A 494 -22.79 8.20 49.06
C ALA A 494 -23.57 9.46 48.68
N PHE A 495 -24.54 9.37 47.78
CA PHE A 495 -25.43 10.48 47.45
C PHE A 495 -26.28 10.91 48.65
N MET A 496 -26.82 9.98 49.44
CA MET A 496 -27.58 10.27 50.65
C MET A 496 -26.76 11.04 51.68
N ILE A 497 -25.48 10.66 51.89
CA ILE A 497 -24.55 11.35 52.78
C ILE A 497 -24.26 12.77 52.28
N ARG A 498 -24.07 12.95 50.97
CA ARG A 498 -23.80 14.28 50.39
C ARG A 498 -25.03 15.19 50.42
N SER A 499 -26.19 14.66 50.03
CA SER A 499 -27.47 15.36 50.03
C SER A 499 -28.63 14.41 49.69
N THR A 500 -29.55 14.21 50.65
CA THR A 500 -30.79 13.46 50.44
C THR A 500 -31.58 13.96 49.22
N LYS A 501 -31.61 15.28 48.99
CA LYS A 501 -32.29 15.87 47.82
C LYS A 501 -31.65 15.45 46.50
N LYS A 502 -30.31 15.38 46.44
CA LYS A 502 -29.60 14.89 45.24
C LYS A 502 -29.87 13.41 45.01
N ALA A 503 -29.84 12.60 46.07
CA ALA A 503 -30.15 11.17 45.99
C ALA A 503 -31.57 10.91 45.45
N ILE A 504 -32.57 11.64 45.96
CA ILE A 504 -33.95 11.55 45.47
C ILE A 504 -34.02 11.99 44.01
N THR A 505 -33.37 13.10 43.65
CA THR A 505 -33.39 13.63 42.27
C THR A 505 -32.77 12.64 41.27
N LEU A 506 -31.62 12.05 41.62
CA LEU A 506 -30.97 11.01 40.83
C LEU A 506 -31.88 9.79 40.69
N LEU A 507 -32.37 9.22 41.81
CA LEU A 507 -33.25 8.05 41.80
C LEU A 507 -34.50 8.28 40.97
N SER A 508 -35.20 9.41 41.18
CA SER A 508 -36.40 9.76 40.41
C SER A 508 -36.10 9.82 38.91
N LYS A 509 -34.98 10.44 38.51
CA LYS A 509 -34.61 10.53 37.10
C LYS A 509 -34.21 9.17 36.52
N VAL A 510 -33.44 8.36 37.25
CA VAL A 510 -33.05 7.02 36.79
C VAL A 510 -34.28 6.12 36.63
N TYR A 511 -35.24 6.14 37.57
CA TYR A 511 -36.51 5.41 37.45
C TYR A 511 -37.36 5.92 36.28
N GLU A 512 -37.47 7.23 36.09
CA GLU A 512 -38.20 7.83 34.97
C GLU A 512 -37.61 7.37 33.61
N LEU A 513 -36.29 7.44 33.47
CA LEU A 513 -35.58 6.98 32.27
C LEU A 513 -35.80 5.48 32.07
N ALA A 514 -35.58 4.67 33.10
CA ALA A 514 -35.78 3.21 33.03
C ALA A 514 -37.21 2.85 32.63
N TYR A 515 -38.22 3.56 33.14
CA TYR A 515 -39.62 3.39 32.73
C TYR A 515 -39.83 3.77 31.26
N ARG A 516 -39.32 4.93 30.83
CA ARG A 516 -39.43 5.45 29.45
C ARG A 516 -38.88 4.45 28.43
N ILE A 517 -37.75 3.82 28.73
CA ILE A 517 -37.10 2.84 27.85
C ILE A 517 -37.41 1.37 28.21
N LYS A 518 -38.40 1.14 29.08
CA LYS A 518 -38.91 -0.19 29.45
C LYS A 518 -37.85 -1.16 29.99
N ILE A 519 -36.86 -0.65 30.74
CA ILE A 519 -35.91 -1.49 31.46
C ILE A 519 -36.60 -2.15 32.66
N ASN A 520 -36.49 -3.47 32.75
CA ASN A 520 -36.91 -4.20 33.95
C ASN A 520 -35.84 -4.07 35.05
N ILE A 521 -36.16 -3.33 36.12
CA ILE A 521 -35.26 -3.17 37.26
C ILE A 521 -35.44 -4.38 38.19
N PRO A 522 -34.37 -5.14 38.50
CA PRO A 522 -34.45 -6.28 39.40
C PRO A 522 -34.96 -5.86 40.80
N PRO A 523 -35.85 -6.64 41.46
CA PRO A 523 -36.40 -6.29 42.77
C PRO A 523 -35.36 -5.91 43.83
N GLU A 524 -34.22 -6.62 43.85
CA GLU A 524 -33.08 -6.40 44.74
C GLU A 524 -32.31 -5.09 44.47
N LYS A 525 -32.61 -4.40 43.38
CA LYS A 525 -32.07 -3.10 43.02
C LYS A 525 -33.09 -1.96 43.15
N ARG A 526 -34.34 -2.24 43.56
CA ARG A 526 -35.39 -1.23 43.67
C ARG A 526 -35.27 -0.44 44.97
N PHE A 527 -34.30 0.46 45.04
CA PHE A 527 -34.11 1.34 46.18
C PHE A 527 -35.10 2.51 46.18
N ILE A 528 -35.58 2.89 47.36
CA ILE A 528 -36.43 4.05 47.62
C ILE A 528 -35.89 4.83 48.82
N VAL A 529 -36.25 6.12 48.91
CA VAL A 529 -35.95 6.96 50.07
C VAL A 529 -37.26 7.17 50.85
N THR A 530 -37.28 6.76 52.11
CA THR A 530 -38.46 6.91 52.97
C THR A 530 -38.61 8.35 53.50
N SER A 531 -39.76 8.69 54.07
CA SER A 531 -40.01 10.01 54.66
C SER A 531 -39.01 10.41 55.77
N PRO A 532 -38.50 9.49 56.62
CA PRO A 532 -37.38 9.77 57.52
C PRO A 532 -36.03 10.04 56.83
N GLY A 533 -35.94 9.90 55.51
CA GLY A 533 -34.70 10.05 54.76
C GLY A 533 -33.81 8.80 54.79
N GLU A 534 -34.39 7.60 54.94
CA GLU A 534 -33.63 6.35 54.92
C GLU A 534 -33.68 5.70 53.54
N LEU A 535 -32.54 5.22 53.04
CA LEU A 535 -32.47 4.40 51.83
C LEU A 535 -32.86 2.94 52.17
N LYS A 536 -33.92 2.42 51.54
CA LYS A 536 -34.41 1.04 51.72
C LYS A 536 -34.75 0.39 50.39
N LEU A 537 -34.75 -0.93 50.35
CA LEU A 537 -35.36 -1.67 49.25
C LEU A 537 -36.89 -1.53 49.31
N ALA A 538 -37.53 -1.35 48.16
CA ALA A 538 -38.97 -1.24 48.05
C ALA A 538 -39.69 -2.47 48.65
N SER A 539 -39.13 -3.66 48.47
CA SER A 539 -39.64 -4.92 49.06
C SER A 539 -39.69 -4.91 50.59
N ASN A 540 -38.90 -4.06 51.24
CA ASN A 540 -38.80 -4.02 52.70
C ASN A 540 -39.73 -2.96 53.31
N VAL A 541 -40.41 -2.16 52.48
CA VAL A 541 -41.28 -1.05 52.91
C VAL A 541 -42.72 -1.31 52.51
N TYR A 542 -42.94 -1.93 51.36
CA TYR A 542 -44.25 -2.44 50.95
C TYR A 542 -44.40 -3.89 51.46
N ILE A 543 -44.80 -4.03 52.73
CA ILE A 543 -45.38 -5.27 53.28
C ILE A 543 -46.88 -5.09 53.35
#